data_AF-A0A542XII1-F1
#
_entry.id   AF-A0A542XII1-F1
#
_cell.length_a   1.000
_cell.length_b   1.000
_cell.length_c   1.000
_cell.angle_alpha   90.00
_cell.angle_beta   90.00
_cell.angle_gamma   90.00
#
_symmetry.space_group_name_H-M   'P 1'
#
loop_
_entity.id
_entity.type
_entity.pdbx_description
1 polymer ?
#
loop_
_entity_poly.entity_id
_entity_poly.type
_entity_poly.pdbx_seq_one_letter_code
_entity_poly.pdbx_strand_id
1 'polypeptide(L)'
;MTALASAHPRTVADLLPGAVALADQLGEVPSRNRLMREFKIGAPKADALRAELTDRTASPNRDGGTHMPADPFDHTDPTTPDPKPTHPGPAPTPPATPDPAPAPTGEPVNGSPQVAVDGHPGTNITSTPRAGRVTGRGWAYIGVTLGGAVSIAANVAHTYLPKPPDGAPDWWTPDPNWSPSLLAVVLSVFWPVALFVAVEILTRIPWGDGLGSIIARISGVLPVALVAAVVSYRHLSGLLEHYGEDPLTVAIGPLAVDGLMVMASAALLAVSRRKATLS
;
A
#
# COMPACT_ATOMS: atom_id res chain seq x y z
N MET A 1 14.48 -47.45 -16.32
CA MET A 1 13.29 -46.60 -16.49
C MET A 1 13.62 -45.26 -15.86
N THR A 2 13.98 -44.28 -16.67
CA THR A 2 14.45 -42.96 -16.20
C THR A 2 13.54 -41.91 -16.82
N ALA A 3 12.95 -41.07 -15.97
CA ALA A 3 11.92 -40.10 -16.32
C ALA A 3 12.43 -39.03 -17.30
N LEU A 4 11.63 -38.72 -18.32
CA LEU A 4 11.80 -37.57 -19.21
C LEU A 4 11.42 -36.30 -18.45
N ALA A 5 12.42 -35.57 -17.96
CA ALA A 5 12.28 -34.18 -17.57
C ALA A 5 12.79 -33.30 -18.72
N SER A 6 11.90 -32.79 -19.56
CA SER A 6 12.21 -31.72 -20.52
C SER A 6 11.19 -30.59 -20.38
N ALA A 7 11.23 -29.90 -19.24
CA ALA A 7 10.63 -28.58 -19.10
C ALA A 7 11.53 -27.57 -19.83
N HIS A 8 11.40 -27.49 -21.16
CA HIS A 8 12.09 -26.48 -21.95
C HIS A 8 11.43 -25.12 -21.66
N PRO A 9 12.17 -24.08 -21.26
CA PRO A 9 11.60 -22.76 -21.07
C PRO A 9 11.12 -22.22 -22.43
N ARG A 10 9.80 -22.01 -22.58
CA ARG A 10 9.22 -21.44 -23.82
C ARG A 10 9.87 -20.09 -24.13
N THR A 11 10.40 -19.96 -25.34
CA THR A 11 11.04 -18.74 -25.83
C THR A 11 9.97 -17.76 -26.35
N VAL A 12 10.35 -16.50 -26.60
CA VAL A 12 9.42 -15.50 -27.14
C VAL A 12 8.94 -15.89 -28.54
N ALA A 13 9.82 -16.50 -29.36
CA ALA A 13 9.47 -17.01 -30.69
C ALA A 13 8.39 -18.10 -30.65
N ASP A 14 8.41 -18.97 -29.62
CA ASP A 14 7.41 -20.04 -29.46
C ASP A 14 6.02 -19.52 -29.06
N LEU A 15 5.97 -18.35 -28.43
CA LEU A 15 4.74 -17.74 -27.92
C LEU A 15 4.10 -16.76 -28.91
N LEU A 16 4.87 -16.30 -29.90
CA LEU A 16 4.45 -15.29 -30.85
C LEU A 16 3.23 -15.71 -31.69
N PRO A 17 3.13 -16.94 -32.23
CA PRO A 17 1.94 -17.35 -33.00
C PRO A 17 0.65 -17.32 -32.16
N GLY A 18 0.73 -17.72 -30.88
CA GLY A 18 -0.41 -17.64 -29.97
C GLY A 18 -0.78 -16.20 -29.62
N ALA A 19 0.21 -15.33 -29.46
CA ALA A 19 -0.01 -13.92 -29.16
C ALA A 19 -0.64 -13.17 -30.34
N VAL A 20 -0.29 -13.51 -31.58
CA VAL A 20 -0.93 -13.00 -32.81
C VAL A 20 -2.38 -13.45 -32.89
N ALA A 21 -2.67 -14.74 -32.69
CA ALA A 21 -4.04 -15.25 -32.70
C ALA A 21 -4.93 -14.58 -31.64
N LEU A 22 -4.35 -14.23 -30.47
CA LEU A 22 -5.04 -13.48 -29.43
C LEU A 22 -5.31 -12.03 -29.87
N ALA A 23 -4.35 -11.38 -30.53
CA ALA A 23 -4.55 -10.03 -31.08
C ALA A 23 -5.65 -10.01 -32.15
N ASP A 24 -5.68 -11.01 -33.04
CA ASP A 24 -6.70 -11.15 -34.09
C ASP A 24 -8.10 -11.36 -33.50
N GLN A 25 -8.22 -12.14 -32.42
CA GLN A 25 -9.49 -12.32 -31.70
C GLN A 25 -9.99 -11.04 -31.03
N LEU A 26 -9.08 -10.19 -30.54
CA LEU A 26 -9.43 -8.95 -29.87
C LEU A 26 -9.65 -7.79 -30.85
N GLY A 27 -9.06 -7.86 -32.05
CA GLY A 27 -9.00 -6.74 -33.00
C GLY A 27 -8.06 -5.61 -32.57
N GLU A 28 -7.29 -5.81 -31.50
CA GLU A 28 -6.34 -4.85 -30.94
C GLU A 28 -5.15 -5.56 -30.28
N VAL A 29 -4.04 -4.85 -30.05
CA VAL A 29 -2.84 -5.42 -29.41
C VAL A 29 -3.12 -5.72 -27.93
N PRO A 30 -3.04 -6.98 -27.47
CA PRO A 30 -3.38 -7.36 -26.10
C PRO A 30 -2.52 -6.66 -25.05
N SER A 31 -3.13 -6.33 -23.90
CA SER A 31 -2.43 -5.74 -22.76
C SER A 31 -1.36 -6.67 -22.17
N ARG A 32 -0.30 -6.10 -21.61
CA ARG A 32 0.80 -6.84 -20.98
C ARG A 32 0.31 -7.85 -19.93
N ASN A 33 -0.60 -7.41 -19.06
CA ASN A 33 -1.17 -8.25 -18.01
C ASN A 33 -2.01 -9.40 -18.59
N ARG A 34 -2.64 -9.19 -19.76
CA ARG A 34 -3.36 -10.25 -20.48
C ARG A 34 -2.39 -11.29 -21.04
N LEU A 35 -1.29 -10.86 -21.67
CA LEU A 35 -0.25 -11.76 -22.16
C LEU A 35 0.40 -12.57 -21.02
N MET A 36 0.62 -11.95 -19.86
CA MET A 36 1.11 -12.64 -18.67
C MET A 36 0.13 -13.72 -18.18
N ARG A 37 -1.17 -13.43 -18.15
CA ARG A 37 -2.20 -14.38 -17.68
C ARG A 37 -2.42 -15.54 -18.66
N GLU A 38 -2.50 -15.24 -19.95
CA GLU A 38 -2.80 -16.23 -20.99
C GLU A 38 -1.62 -17.19 -21.19
N PHE A 39 -0.41 -16.65 -21.31
CA PHE A 39 0.80 -17.44 -21.60
C PHE A 39 1.57 -17.85 -20.35
N LYS A 40 1.12 -17.43 -19.15
CA LYS A 40 1.78 -17.69 -17.85
C LYS A 40 3.26 -17.32 -17.88
N ILE A 41 3.56 -16.15 -18.42
CA ILE A 41 4.91 -15.63 -18.62
C ILE A 41 5.20 -14.42 -17.71
N GLY A 42 6.48 -14.23 -17.41
CA GLY A 42 6.95 -13.06 -16.67
C GLY A 42 6.93 -11.78 -17.50
N ALA A 43 6.96 -10.67 -16.77
CA ALA A 43 7.05 -9.28 -17.24
C ALA A 43 7.93 -9.08 -18.50
N PRO A 44 9.23 -9.46 -18.51
CA PRO A 44 10.12 -9.18 -19.65
C PRO A 44 9.67 -9.85 -20.97
N LYS A 45 9.06 -11.02 -20.88
CA LYS A 45 8.58 -11.76 -22.07
C LYS A 45 7.27 -11.19 -22.60
N ALA A 46 6.39 -10.73 -21.72
CA ALA A 46 5.16 -10.05 -22.12
C ALA A 46 5.46 -8.71 -22.82
N ASP A 47 6.48 -7.98 -22.33
CA ASP A 47 6.94 -6.74 -22.95
C ASP A 47 7.56 -6.99 -24.34
N ALA A 48 8.39 -8.03 -24.48
CA ALA A 48 8.94 -8.43 -25.77
C ALA A 48 7.88 -8.85 -26.80
N LEU A 49 6.86 -9.62 -26.38
CA LEU A 49 5.75 -10.01 -27.26
C LEU A 49 4.89 -8.81 -27.69
N ARG A 50 4.63 -7.87 -26.78
CA ARG A 50 3.83 -6.68 -27.08
C ARG A 50 4.55 -5.73 -28.03
N ALA A 51 5.87 -5.58 -27.89
CA ALA A 51 6.70 -4.80 -28.82
C ALA A 51 6.64 -5.38 -30.24
N GLU A 52 6.80 -6.71 -30.37
CA GLU A 52 6.73 -7.41 -31.65
C GLU A 52 5.33 -7.31 -32.29
N LEU A 53 4.26 -7.45 -31.51
CA LEU A 53 2.89 -7.26 -32.02
C LEU A 53 2.64 -5.83 -32.49
N THR A 54 3.15 -4.84 -31.77
CA THR A 54 3.01 -3.43 -32.13
C THR A 54 3.76 -3.10 -33.42
N ASP A 55 4.98 -3.63 -33.59
CA ASP A 55 5.76 -3.47 -34.82
C ASP A 55 5.06 -4.12 -36.03
N ARG A 56 4.47 -5.31 -35.84
CA ARG A 56 3.67 -6.01 -36.88
C ARG A 56 2.41 -5.24 -37.26
N THR A 57 1.69 -4.65 -36.30
CA THR A 57 0.52 -3.81 -36.59
C THR A 57 0.92 -2.51 -37.29
N ALA A 58 2.09 -1.93 -36.94
CA ALA A 58 2.62 -0.73 -37.57
C ALA A 58 3.18 -0.99 -38.98
N SER A 59 3.61 -2.22 -39.28
CA SER A 59 4.15 -2.64 -40.59
C SER A 59 3.42 -3.88 -41.12
N PRO A 60 2.20 -3.74 -41.68
CA PRO A 60 1.38 -4.87 -42.13
C PRO A 60 1.99 -5.72 -43.26
N ASN A 61 3.10 -5.28 -43.88
CA ASN A 61 3.62 -5.83 -45.13
C ASN A 61 5.05 -6.41 -45.01
N ARG A 62 5.49 -6.78 -43.80
CA ARG A 62 6.85 -7.32 -43.58
C ARG A 62 6.97 -8.83 -43.75
N ASP A 63 5.85 -9.56 -43.65
CA ASP A 63 5.79 -11.01 -43.89
C ASP A 63 5.13 -11.26 -45.26
N GLY A 64 5.95 -11.50 -46.28
CA GLY A 64 5.51 -11.73 -47.65
C GLY A 64 4.63 -12.98 -47.80
N GLY A 65 3.42 -12.78 -48.33
CA GLY A 65 2.47 -13.83 -48.66
C GLY A 65 1.34 -13.38 -49.59
N THR A 66 1.68 -13.18 -50.88
CA THR A 66 0.83 -13.35 -52.09
C THR A 66 -0.48 -12.53 -52.30
N HIS A 67 -0.44 -11.75 -53.40
CA HIS A 67 -1.53 -11.26 -54.27
C HIS A 67 -2.45 -10.09 -53.83
N MET A 68 -2.16 -8.89 -54.35
CA MET A 68 -2.94 -8.22 -55.41
C MET A 68 -2.10 -7.08 -56.04
N PRO A 69 -2.19 -6.77 -57.36
CA PRO A 69 -1.38 -5.70 -57.95
C PRO A 69 -2.02 -4.35 -57.65
N ALA A 70 -1.26 -3.44 -57.03
CA ALA A 70 -1.62 -2.03 -56.92
C ALA A 70 -1.02 -1.26 -58.11
N ASP A 71 -1.86 -0.43 -58.73
CA ASP A 71 -1.54 0.43 -59.86
C ASP A 71 -0.35 1.37 -59.56
N PRO A 72 0.49 1.67 -60.56
CA PRO A 72 1.60 2.60 -60.41
C PRO A 72 1.09 4.05 -60.45
N PHE A 73 1.92 4.97 -59.94
CA PHE A 73 1.74 6.43 -59.86
C PHE A 73 1.09 6.94 -58.55
N ASP A 74 1.92 7.19 -57.54
CA ASP A 74 2.13 8.60 -57.16
C ASP A 74 3.47 8.81 -56.46
N HIS A 75 4.10 9.94 -56.79
CA HIS A 75 5.38 10.40 -56.27
C HIS A 75 5.18 11.16 -54.97
N THR A 76 6.09 11.00 -54.00
CA THR A 76 7.02 12.07 -53.54
C THR A 76 7.75 11.65 -52.26
N ASP A 77 9.07 11.54 -52.40
CA ASP A 77 10.03 11.78 -51.32
C ASP A 77 10.04 13.31 -51.03
N PRO A 78 10.45 13.81 -49.83
CA PRO A 78 11.88 13.71 -49.50
C PRO A 78 12.30 13.78 -48.01
N THR A 79 13.54 13.32 -47.79
CA THR A 79 14.57 13.81 -46.82
C THR A 79 14.61 13.24 -45.40
N THR A 80 15.67 12.47 -45.14
CA THR A 80 16.28 12.14 -43.83
C THR A 80 16.91 13.40 -43.19
N PRO A 81 17.11 13.47 -41.85
CA PRO A 81 18.33 12.88 -41.29
C PRO A 81 18.15 12.19 -39.92
N ASP A 82 18.88 11.10 -39.78
CA ASP A 82 19.11 10.32 -38.55
C ASP A 82 19.93 11.12 -37.52
N PRO A 83 19.67 10.97 -36.21
CA PRO A 83 20.79 10.87 -35.28
C PRO A 83 20.64 9.73 -34.26
N LYS A 84 21.44 8.68 -34.47
CA LYS A 84 22.19 7.87 -33.49
C LYS A 84 22.22 8.37 -32.03
N PRO A 85 22.11 7.44 -31.06
CA PRO A 85 22.88 7.48 -29.81
C PRO A 85 23.71 6.19 -29.63
N THR A 86 25.04 6.23 -29.72
CA THR A 86 26.00 6.22 -28.58
C THR A 86 25.75 5.13 -27.52
N HIS A 87 26.55 4.06 -27.58
CA HIS A 87 26.92 3.26 -26.40
C HIS A 87 28.03 3.96 -25.62
N PRO A 88 27.99 3.90 -24.28
CA PRO A 88 29.16 3.46 -23.54
C PRO A 88 28.86 2.57 -22.31
N GLY A 89 29.62 1.47 -22.18
CA GLY A 89 30.28 1.07 -20.91
C GLY A 89 29.55 0.13 -19.93
N PRO A 90 30.23 -0.85 -19.32
CA PRO A 90 29.63 -1.87 -18.45
C PRO A 90 29.64 -1.52 -16.93
N ALA A 91 28.60 -2.00 -16.23
CA ALA A 91 28.46 -2.42 -14.81
C ALA A 91 28.89 -1.48 -13.65
N PRO A 92 28.14 -1.50 -12.51
CA PRO A 92 28.58 -2.38 -11.42
C PRO A 92 27.47 -3.18 -10.75
N THR A 93 27.83 -4.40 -10.36
CA THR A 93 27.06 -5.34 -9.53
C THR A 93 26.86 -4.81 -8.11
N PRO A 94 25.64 -4.88 -7.51
CA PRO A 94 25.46 -4.72 -6.08
C PRO A 94 25.86 -5.99 -5.29
N PRO A 95 26.35 -5.88 -4.05
CA PRO A 95 26.81 -7.01 -3.23
C PRO A 95 25.66 -7.92 -2.79
N ALA A 96 25.96 -9.22 -2.65
CA ALA A 96 25.08 -10.20 -2.04
C ALA A 96 24.74 -9.85 -0.58
N THR A 97 23.44 -9.87 -0.26
CA THR A 97 22.92 -9.81 1.11
C THR A 97 23.28 -11.09 1.87
N PRO A 98 23.80 -11.02 3.12
CA PRO A 98 23.97 -12.21 3.95
C PRO A 98 22.63 -12.79 4.41
N ASP A 99 22.52 -14.11 4.30
CA ASP A 99 21.42 -14.97 4.72
C ASP A 99 21.18 -14.87 6.24
N PRO A 100 19.94 -14.70 6.75
CA PRO A 100 19.66 -14.77 8.17
C PRO A 100 19.70 -16.21 8.69
N ALA A 101 20.67 -16.51 9.56
CA ALA A 101 20.75 -17.78 10.28
C ALA A 101 19.54 -18.02 11.22
N PRO A 102 19.13 -19.28 11.46
CA PRO A 102 17.89 -19.64 12.14
C PRO A 102 17.95 -19.45 13.66
N ALA A 103 16.84 -18.98 14.23
CA ALA A 103 16.65 -18.87 15.68
C ALA A 103 16.55 -20.26 16.34
N PRO A 104 17.15 -20.47 17.53
CA PRO A 104 17.16 -21.76 18.20
C PRO A 104 15.81 -22.06 18.88
N THR A 105 15.38 -23.30 18.68
CA THR A 105 14.30 -24.01 19.37
C THR A 105 14.54 -24.08 20.88
N GLY A 106 13.49 -23.83 21.67
CA GLY A 106 13.47 -24.09 23.11
C GLY A 106 12.04 -24.25 23.64
N GLU A 107 11.60 -25.50 23.74
CA GLU A 107 10.52 -25.99 24.62
C GLU A 107 11.16 -26.98 25.63
N PRO A 108 10.49 -27.46 26.71
CA PRO A 108 9.29 -27.02 27.43
C PRO A 108 9.51 -27.06 29.00
N VAL A 109 8.43 -27.17 29.80
CA VAL A 109 8.30 -27.61 31.24
C VAL A 109 7.76 -26.51 32.18
N ASN A 110 6.45 -26.45 32.48
CA ASN A 110 5.62 -27.22 33.45
C ASN A 110 5.67 -26.68 34.90
N GLY A 111 4.50 -26.42 35.49
CA GLY A 111 4.33 -26.34 36.96
C GLY A 111 3.38 -25.26 37.50
N SER A 112 2.07 -25.47 37.41
CA SER A 112 1.18 -25.21 38.56
C SER A 112 1.22 -26.48 39.44
N PRO A 113 1.16 -26.46 40.79
CA PRO A 113 0.09 -25.81 41.57
C PRO A 113 0.51 -25.25 42.96
N GLN A 114 -0.35 -24.45 43.60
CA GLN A 114 -0.99 -24.75 44.90
C GLN A 114 -1.46 -23.49 45.66
N VAL A 115 -2.69 -23.60 46.14
CA VAL A 115 -3.33 -22.77 47.16
C VAL A 115 -2.65 -23.08 48.50
N ALA A 116 -2.24 -22.05 49.23
CA ALA A 116 -2.00 -22.13 50.67
C ALA A 116 -2.62 -20.89 51.33
N VAL A 117 -3.71 -21.11 52.04
CA VAL A 117 -4.25 -20.20 53.05
C VAL A 117 -3.72 -20.72 54.39
N ASP A 118 -2.97 -19.90 55.13
CA ASP A 118 -3.12 -19.74 56.59
C ASP A 118 -2.15 -18.69 57.18
N GLY A 119 -2.67 -17.89 58.14
CA GLY A 119 -1.89 -17.24 59.21
C GLY A 119 -1.59 -15.73 59.13
N HIS A 120 -2.32 -14.91 59.88
CA HIS A 120 -1.92 -13.56 60.38
C HIS A 120 -1.10 -13.71 61.69
N PRO A 121 -0.54 -12.65 62.33
CA PRO A 121 0.08 -11.41 61.84
C PRO A 121 1.52 -11.24 62.40
N GLY A 122 2.41 -10.52 61.71
CA GLY A 122 3.72 -10.19 62.25
C GLY A 122 4.59 -9.43 61.26
N THR A 123 4.71 -8.13 61.48
CA THR A 123 5.44 -7.15 60.67
C THR A 123 6.90 -7.55 60.45
N ASN A 124 7.27 -7.87 59.21
CA ASN A 124 8.59 -7.63 58.66
C ASN A 124 8.42 -6.90 57.31
N ILE A 125 8.65 -5.59 57.34
CA ILE A 125 8.76 -4.71 56.18
C ILE A 125 9.97 -5.15 55.33
N THR A 126 9.73 -6.12 54.46
CA THR A 126 10.56 -6.30 53.27
C THR A 126 10.00 -5.36 52.22
N SER A 127 10.67 -4.23 52.00
CA SER A 127 10.44 -3.37 50.85
C SER A 127 10.68 -4.19 49.59
N THR A 128 9.63 -4.83 49.09
CA THR A 128 9.63 -5.46 47.77
C THR A 128 10.10 -4.40 46.78
N PRO A 129 11.11 -4.67 45.93
CA PRO A 129 11.44 -3.76 44.84
C PRO A 129 10.14 -3.58 44.07
N ARG A 130 9.60 -2.36 44.04
CA ARG A 130 8.47 -2.04 43.16
C ARG A 130 9.04 -2.13 41.76
N ALA A 131 9.02 -3.34 41.19
CA ALA A 131 9.26 -3.57 39.77
C ALA A 131 8.40 -2.52 39.08
N GLY A 132 9.07 -1.57 38.44
CA GLY A 132 8.44 -0.40 37.85
C GLY A 132 7.46 -0.90 36.81
N ARG A 133 6.20 -1.07 37.19
CA ARG A 133 5.15 -1.44 36.25
C ARG A 133 5.14 -0.30 35.25
N VAL A 134 5.62 -0.55 34.04
CA VAL A 134 5.39 0.34 32.91
C VAL A 134 3.87 0.50 32.86
N THR A 135 3.40 1.64 33.36
CA THR A 135 1.97 1.84 33.54
C THR A 135 1.34 1.77 32.17
N GLY A 136 0.26 0.98 31.97
CA GLY A 136 -0.39 0.82 30.67
C GLY A 136 -0.79 2.14 29.97
N ARG A 137 -0.75 3.26 30.70
CA ARG A 137 -0.82 4.63 30.15
C ARG A 137 0.24 4.90 29.08
N GLY A 138 1.47 4.43 29.25
CA GLY A 138 2.55 4.65 28.28
C GLY A 138 2.22 4.03 26.92
N TRP A 139 1.76 2.77 26.92
CA TRP A 139 1.28 2.07 25.73
C TRP A 139 0.07 2.73 25.08
N ALA A 140 -0.84 3.28 25.88
CA ALA A 140 -1.98 4.02 25.35
C ALA A 140 -1.55 5.33 24.65
N TYR A 141 -0.59 6.07 25.20
CA TYR A 141 -0.02 7.23 24.49
C TYR A 141 0.70 6.82 23.21
N ILE A 142 1.51 5.75 23.25
CA ILE A 142 2.17 5.21 22.06
C ILE A 142 1.14 4.85 20.98
N GLY A 143 0.04 4.17 21.35
CA GLY A 143 -1.01 3.79 20.41
C GLY A 143 -1.69 4.99 19.73
N VAL A 144 -2.05 6.03 20.50
CA VAL A 144 -2.64 7.26 19.93
C VAL A 144 -1.64 7.97 19.01
N THR A 145 -0.38 8.11 19.43
CA THR A 145 0.65 8.78 18.64
C THR A 145 0.95 8.01 17.36
N LEU A 146 1.08 6.68 17.42
CA LEU A 146 1.34 5.85 16.26
C LEU A 146 0.17 5.89 15.28
N GLY A 147 -1.07 5.74 15.74
CA GLY A 147 -2.24 5.80 14.87
C GLY A 147 -2.39 7.16 14.19
N GLY A 148 -2.18 8.26 14.94
CA GLY A 148 -2.18 9.61 14.37
C GLY A 148 -1.08 9.83 13.34
N ALA A 149 0.14 9.37 13.62
CA ALA A 149 1.26 9.48 12.69
C ALA A 149 1.00 8.69 11.40
N VAL A 150 0.49 7.46 11.49
CA VAL A 150 0.15 6.63 10.33
C VAL A 150 -0.97 7.28 9.50
N SER A 151 -2.00 7.83 10.13
CA SER A 151 -3.08 8.54 9.42
C SER A 151 -2.56 9.73 8.61
N ILE A 152 -1.70 10.57 9.22
CA ILE A 152 -1.09 11.70 8.52
C ILE A 152 -0.15 11.22 7.41
N ALA A 153 0.71 10.23 7.69
CA ALA A 153 1.67 9.69 6.74
C ALA A 153 0.96 9.06 5.53
N ALA A 154 -0.13 8.33 5.73
CA ALA A 154 -0.92 7.75 4.65
C ALA A 154 -1.57 8.82 3.76
N ASN A 155 -2.12 9.88 4.39
CA ASN A 155 -2.68 11.01 3.64
C ASN A 155 -1.62 11.73 2.81
N VAL A 156 -0.42 11.90 3.34
CA VAL A 156 0.71 12.48 2.59
C VAL A 156 1.16 11.53 1.49
N ALA A 157 1.42 10.26 1.81
CA ALA A 157 1.87 9.28 0.81
C ALA A 157 0.88 9.14 -0.37
N HIS A 158 -0.42 9.19 -0.11
CA HIS A 158 -1.43 9.14 -1.16
C HIS A 158 -1.40 10.38 -2.07
N THR A 159 -0.85 11.53 -1.66
CA THR A 159 -0.64 12.65 -2.59
C THR A 159 0.52 12.40 -3.54
N TYR A 160 1.48 11.54 -3.18
CA TYR A 160 2.59 11.15 -4.04
C TYR A 160 2.25 9.99 -4.99
N LEU A 161 1.01 9.49 -4.97
CA LEU A 161 0.53 8.54 -5.96
C LEU A 161 0.21 9.29 -7.27
N PRO A 162 0.96 9.05 -8.36
CA PRO A 162 0.71 9.73 -9.62
C PRO A 162 -0.65 9.31 -10.17
N LYS A 163 -1.46 10.29 -10.58
CA LYS A 163 -2.77 10.02 -11.19
C LYS A 163 -2.66 10.14 -12.70
N PRO A 164 -3.08 9.13 -13.46
CA PRO A 164 -3.19 9.25 -14.91
C PRO A 164 -4.16 10.39 -15.25
N PRO A 165 -3.87 11.23 -16.25
CA PRO A 165 -4.84 12.19 -16.76
C PRO A 165 -6.06 11.46 -17.36
N ASP A 166 -7.20 12.13 -17.40
CA ASP A 166 -8.41 11.56 -17.99
C ASP A 166 -8.16 11.18 -19.46
N GLY A 167 -8.48 9.93 -19.83
CA GLY A 167 -8.19 9.38 -21.16
C GLY A 167 -6.73 9.00 -21.39
N ALA A 168 -5.92 8.90 -20.33
CA ALA A 168 -4.56 8.40 -20.42
C ALA A 168 -4.52 7.01 -21.09
N PRO A 169 -3.59 6.77 -22.02
CA PRO A 169 -3.39 5.45 -22.61
C PRO A 169 -2.99 4.42 -21.54
N ASP A 170 -3.26 3.14 -21.79
CA ASP A 170 -2.88 2.03 -20.91
C ASP A 170 -1.36 1.93 -20.64
N TRP A 171 -0.55 2.57 -21.49
CA TRP A 171 0.91 2.65 -21.37
C TRP A 171 1.38 3.98 -20.75
N TRP A 172 0.48 4.80 -20.22
CA TRP A 172 0.86 6.03 -19.54
C TRP A 172 1.76 5.71 -18.36
N THR A 173 2.90 6.36 -18.33
CA THR A 173 3.84 6.28 -17.22
C THR A 173 3.99 7.68 -16.64
N PRO A 174 3.96 7.81 -15.30
CA PRO A 174 4.18 9.10 -14.66
C PRO A 174 5.60 9.61 -14.93
N ASP A 175 5.76 10.93 -15.01
CA ASP A 175 7.07 11.57 -15.10
C ASP A 175 7.94 11.12 -13.90
N PRO A 176 9.18 10.63 -14.13
CA PRO A 176 10.11 10.25 -13.07
C PRO A 176 10.38 11.35 -12.03
N ASN A 177 10.26 12.63 -12.42
CA ASN A 177 10.45 13.78 -11.55
C ASN A 177 9.13 14.36 -11.02
N TRP A 178 8.02 13.66 -11.21
CA TRP A 178 6.72 14.12 -10.74
C TRP A 178 6.70 14.23 -9.21
N SER A 179 6.16 15.35 -8.72
CA SER A 179 5.85 15.54 -7.31
C SER A 179 4.53 16.27 -7.17
N PRO A 180 3.74 15.99 -6.11
CA PRO A 180 2.53 16.73 -5.84
C PRO A 180 2.85 18.19 -5.56
N SER A 181 1.90 19.08 -5.86
CA SER A 181 2.01 20.46 -5.42
C SER A 181 2.06 20.54 -3.90
N LEU A 182 2.81 21.51 -3.36
CA LEU A 182 2.86 21.77 -1.91
C LEU A 182 1.45 21.93 -1.32
N LEU A 183 0.56 22.59 -2.06
CA LEU A 183 -0.83 22.77 -1.68
C LEU A 183 -1.56 21.42 -1.50
N ALA A 184 -1.32 20.43 -2.38
CA ALA A 184 -1.94 19.12 -2.27
C ALA A 184 -1.50 18.39 -0.99
N VAL A 185 -0.21 18.47 -0.64
CA VAL A 185 0.32 17.93 0.62
C VAL A 185 -0.29 18.64 1.83
N VAL A 186 -0.35 19.97 1.82
CA VAL A 186 -0.94 20.74 2.93
C VAL A 186 -2.42 20.41 3.12
N LEU A 187 -3.18 20.35 2.02
CA LEU A 187 -4.60 20.04 2.07
C LEU A 187 -4.90 18.59 2.46
N SER A 188 -3.99 17.63 2.19
CA SER A 188 -4.20 16.24 2.62
C SER A 188 -4.08 16.05 4.14
N VAL A 189 -3.26 16.88 4.79
CA VAL A 189 -3.06 16.87 6.26
C VAL A 189 -4.16 17.66 6.98
N PHE A 190 -4.90 18.52 6.29
CA PHE A 190 -5.91 19.37 6.91
C PHE A 190 -6.97 18.59 7.69
N TRP A 191 -7.58 17.58 7.07
CA TRP A 191 -8.66 16.80 7.70
C TRP A 191 -8.27 16.09 9.00
N PRO A 192 -7.17 15.31 9.07
CA PRO A 192 -6.75 14.69 10.33
C PRO A 192 -6.37 15.73 11.39
N VAL A 193 -5.72 16.85 11.01
CA VAL A 193 -5.41 17.92 11.96
C VAL A 193 -6.67 18.58 12.51
N ALA A 194 -7.66 18.87 11.65
CA ALA A 194 -8.95 19.41 12.07
C ALA A 194 -9.65 18.47 13.06
N LEU A 195 -9.57 17.15 12.84
CA LEU A 195 -10.10 16.16 13.78
C LEU A 195 -9.36 16.18 15.13
N PHE A 196 -8.03 16.24 15.14
CA PHE A 196 -7.27 16.36 16.40
C PHE A 196 -7.62 17.61 17.18
N VAL A 197 -7.76 18.75 16.48
CA VAL A 197 -8.21 20.01 17.09
C VAL A 197 -9.63 19.88 17.65
N ALA A 198 -10.56 19.27 16.90
CA ALA A 198 -11.93 19.05 17.36
C ALA A 198 -11.98 18.15 18.60
N VAL A 199 -11.18 17.10 18.68
CA VAL A 199 -11.06 16.21 19.85
C VAL A 199 -10.43 16.96 21.04
N GLU A 200 -9.44 17.81 20.81
CA GLU A 200 -8.83 18.62 21.86
C GLU A 200 -9.83 19.64 22.44
N ILE A 201 -10.60 20.32 21.59
CA ILE A 201 -11.71 21.20 21.98
C ILE A 201 -12.76 20.41 22.79
N LEU A 202 -13.16 19.24 22.29
CA LEU A 202 -14.14 18.37 22.95
C LEU A 202 -13.68 17.97 24.36
N THR A 203 -12.40 17.67 24.54
CA THR A 203 -11.87 17.10 25.79
C THR A 203 -11.36 18.14 26.79
N ARG A 204 -10.95 19.34 26.35
CA ARG A 204 -10.40 20.37 27.24
C ARG A 204 -11.39 21.44 27.67
N ILE A 205 -12.45 21.66 26.89
CA ILE A 205 -13.47 22.65 27.28
C ILE A 205 -14.34 22.06 28.39
N PRO A 206 -14.54 22.76 29.52
CA PRO A 206 -15.49 22.36 30.55
C PRO A 206 -16.91 22.68 30.07
N TRP A 207 -17.47 21.81 29.24
CA TRP A 207 -18.84 21.97 28.77
C TRP A 207 -19.80 21.74 29.94
N GLY A 208 -20.82 22.60 30.09
CA GLY A 208 -21.84 22.45 31.12
C GLY A 208 -22.68 21.18 30.98
N ASP A 209 -23.52 20.93 31.97
CA ASP A 209 -24.45 19.80 31.97
C ASP A 209 -25.70 20.08 31.13
N GLY A 210 -26.30 19.03 30.57
CA GLY A 210 -27.58 19.09 29.85
C GLY A 210 -27.53 18.76 28.36
N LEU A 211 -28.72 18.64 27.75
CA LEU A 211 -28.89 18.21 26.36
C LEU A 211 -28.25 19.16 25.34
N GLY A 212 -28.29 20.48 25.57
CA GLY A 212 -27.68 21.47 24.67
C GLY A 212 -26.16 21.30 24.53
N SER A 213 -25.49 20.96 25.63
CA SER A 213 -24.06 20.65 25.67
C SER A 213 -23.74 19.37 24.88
N ILE A 214 -24.55 18.32 25.06
CA ILE A 214 -24.42 17.07 24.31
C ILE A 214 -24.59 17.32 22.80
N ILE A 215 -25.63 18.06 22.42
CA ILE A 215 -25.91 18.40 21.02
C ILE A 215 -24.73 19.18 20.43
N ALA A 216 -24.20 20.20 21.13
CA ALA A 216 -23.07 20.98 20.64
C ALA A 216 -21.78 20.15 20.46
N ARG A 217 -21.50 19.22 21.39
CA ARG A 217 -20.36 18.30 21.28
C ARG A 217 -20.50 17.38 20.07
N ILE A 218 -21.67 16.77 19.91
CA ILE A 218 -21.94 15.85 18.80
C ILE A 218 -21.94 16.60 17.47
N SER A 219 -22.64 17.73 17.37
CA SER A 219 -22.74 18.50 16.13
C SER A 219 -21.41 19.11 15.70
N GLY A 220 -20.53 19.47 16.64
CA GLY A 220 -19.20 19.99 16.34
C GLY A 220 -18.22 18.91 15.87
N VAL A 221 -18.19 17.75 16.54
CA VAL A 221 -17.16 16.73 16.28
C VAL A 221 -17.59 15.74 15.21
N LEU A 222 -18.85 15.32 15.19
CA LEU A 222 -19.32 14.23 14.33
C LEU A 222 -19.09 14.50 12.84
N PRO A 223 -19.40 15.70 12.28
CA PRO A 223 -19.17 15.96 10.87
C PRO A 223 -17.67 15.93 10.51
N VAL A 224 -16.82 16.53 11.34
CA VAL A 224 -15.38 16.56 11.14
C VAL A 224 -14.80 15.14 11.19
N ALA A 225 -15.21 14.35 12.18
CA ALA A 225 -14.80 12.97 12.35
C ALA A 225 -15.21 12.10 11.15
N LEU A 226 -16.45 12.26 10.65
CA LEU A 226 -16.93 11.49 9.51
C LEU A 226 -16.12 11.80 8.24
N VAL A 227 -15.92 13.08 7.93
CA VAL A 227 -15.16 13.49 6.73
C VAL A 227 -13.71 13.03 6.84
N ALA A 228 -13.07 13.25 7.99
CA ALA A 228 -11.70 12.82 8.22
C ALA A 228 -11.55 11.29 8.12
N ALA A 229 -12.48 10.52 8.68
CA ALA A 229 -12.47 9.07 8.60
C ALA A 229 -12.62 8.57 7.16
N VAL A 230 -13.57 9.09 6.38
CA VAL A 230 -13.78 8.69 4.99
C VAL A 230 -12.56 9.01 4.13
N VAL A 231 -11.99 10.21 4.25
CA VAL A 231 -10.82 10.62 3.47
C VAL A 231 -9.59 9.79 3.86
N SER A 232 -9.34 9.62 5.17
CA SER A 232 -8.22 8.82 5.68
C SER A 232 -8.34 7.36 5.26
N TYR A 233 -9.54 6.78 5.32
CA TYR A 233 -9.80 5.41 4.88
C TYR A 233 -9.45 5.24 3.40
N ARG A 234 -9.96 6.13 2.54
CA ARG A 234 -9.70 6.07 1.10
C ARG A 234 -8.22 6.22 0.76
N HIS A 235 -7.50 7.09 1.47
CA HIS A 235 -6.08 7.28 1.23
C HIS A 235 -5.23 6.08 1.66
N LEU A 236 -5.49 5.51 2.84
CA LEU A 236 -4.75 4.31 3.26
C LEU A 236 -5.12 3.09 2.40
N SER A 237 -6.41 2.92 2.09
CA SER A 237 -6.88 1.84 1.22
C SER A 237 -6.26 1.94 -0.18
N GLY A 238 -6.28 3.13 -0.80
CA GLY A 238 -5.63 3.36 -2.10
C GLY A 238 -4.11 3.19 -2.06
N LEU A 239 -3.47 3.47 -0.93
CA LEU A 239 -2.04 3.23 -0.74
C LEU A 239 -1.72 1.73 -0.69
N LEU A 240 -2.51 0.95 0.05
CA LEU A 240 -2.38 -0.51 0.12
C LEU A 240 -2.62 -1.15 -1.26
N GLU A 241 -3.64 -0.67 -1.98
CA GLU A 241 -3.94 -1.11 -3.34
C GLU A 241 -2.76 -0.81 -4.29
N HIS A 242 -2.15 0.38 -4.18
CA HIS A 242 -0.98 0.74 -4.98
C HIS A 242 0.22 -0.18 -4.73
N TYR A 243 0.42 -0.63 -3.49
CA TYR A 243 1.46 -1.60 -3.15
C TYR A 243 1.12 -3.06 -3.54
N GLY A 244 -0.06 -3.30 -4.11
CA GLY A 244 -0.48 -4.62 -4.57
C GLY A 244 -0.91 -5.57 -3.45
N GLU A 245 -1.36 -5.02 -2.33
CA GLU A 245 -1.93 -5.81 -1.23
C GLU A 245 -3.22 -6.51 -1.67
N ASP A 246 -3.57 -7.60 -0.97
CA ASP A 246 -4.76 -8.37 -1.30
C ASP A 246 -6.06 -7.59 -0.99
N PRO A 247 -7.18 -7.90 -1.66
CA PRO A 247 -8.43 -7.13 -1.51
C PRO A 247 -8.97 -7.08 -0.07
N LEU A 248 -8.71 -8.13 0.73
CA LEU A 248 -9.13 -8.16 2.12
C LEU A 248 -8.30 -7.14 2.91
N THR A 249 -6.98 -7.18 2.78
CA THR A 249 -6.05 -6.26 3.45
C THR A 249 -6.31 -4.80 3.06
N VAL A 250 -6.57 -4.52 1.79
CA VAL A 250 -6.95 -3.17 1.30
C VAL A 250 -8.23 -2.65 1.97
N ALA A 251 -9.17 -3.54 2.29
CA ALA A 251 -10.43 -3.18 2.95
C ALA A 251 -10.31 -3.06 4.47
N ILE A 252 -9.57 -3.95 5.13
CA ILE A 252 -9.52 -4.01 6.61
C ILE A 252 -8.32 -3.27 7.22
N GLY A 253 -7.26 -3.01 6.44
CA GLY A 253 -6.04 -2.35 6.89
C GLY A 253 -6.31 -1.02 7.63
N PRO A 254 -7.15 -0.12 7.08
CA PRO A 254 -7.52 1.12 7.79
C PRO A 254 -8.21 0.88 9.14
N LEU A 255 -9.04 -0.16 9.23
CA LEU A 255 -9.78 -0.48 10.47
C LEU A 255 -8.85 -0.93 11.60
N ALA A 256 -7.69 -1.52 11.28
CA ALA A 256 -6.70 -1.89 12.29
C ALA A 256 -6.09 -0.66 12.98
N VAL A 257 -5.82 0.40 12.21
CA VAL A 257 -5.29 1.68 12.73
C VAL A 257 -6.33 2.36 13.61
N ASP A 258 -7.59 2.41 13.15
CA ASP A 258 -8.70 2.99 13.92
C ASP A 258 -8.96 2.20 15.21
N GLY A 259 -8.96 0.87 15.13
CA GLY A 259 -9.11 -0.01 16.29
C GLY A 259 -8.04 0.21 17.34
N LEU A 260 -6.78 0.40 16.92
CA LEU A 260 -5.68 0.76 17.82
C LEU A 260 -5.96 2.11 18.50
N MET A 261 -6.37 3.13 17.75
CA MET A 261 -6.67 4.45 18.31
C MET A 261 -7.85 4.44 19.28
N VAL A 262 -8.92 3.71 18.97
CA VAL A 262 -10.10 3.55 19.83
C VAL A 262 -9.70 2.85 21.14
N MET A 263 -8.95 1.75 21.06
CA MET A 263 -8.47 1.02 22.24
C MET A 263 -7.56 1.88 23.11
N ALA A 264 -6.64 2.62 22.50
CA ALA A 264 -5.73 3.52 23.20
C ALA A 264 -6.47 4.67 23.91
N SER A 265 -7.44 5.27 23.22
CA SER A 265 -8.27 6.36 23.78
C SER A 265 -9.15 5.87 24.93
N ALA A 266 -9.79 4.70 24.78
CA ALA A 266 -10.58 4.07 25.83
C ALA A 266 -9.73 3.73 27.06
N ALA A 267 -8.50 3.24 26.85
CA ALA A 267 -7.56 2.98 27.93
C ALA A 267 -7.20 4.27 28.71
N LEU A 268 -6.92 5.37 28.00
CA LEU A 268 -6.64 6.66 28.65
C LEU A 268 -7.82 7.15 29.48
N LEU A 269 -9.04 7.08 28.94
CA LEU A 269 -10.27 7.43 29.67
C LEU A 269 -10.47 6.58 30.92
N ALA A 270 -10.26 5.27 30.82
CA ALA A 270 -10.39 4.34 31.95
C ALA A 270 -9.38 4.63 33.07
N VAL A 271 -8.16 5.05 32.74
CA VAL A 271 -7.18 5.43 33.77
C VAL A 271 -7.51 6.80 34.39
N SER A 272 -8.03 7.75 33.61
CA SER A 272 -8.44 9.07 34.13
C SER A 272 -9.61 8.97 35.12
N ARG A 273 -10.61 8.13 34.85
CA ARG A 273 -11.74 7.87 35.77
C ARG A 273 -11.29 7.28 37.11
N ARG A 274 -10.35 6.32 37.08
CA ARG A 274 -9.80 5.71 38.30
C ARG A 274 -9.07 6.71 39.20
N LYS A 275 -8.41 7.72 38.62
CA LYS A 275 -7.78 8.79 39.42
C LYS A 275 -8.82 9.65 40.12
N ALA A 276 -9.92 9.97 39.45
CA ALA A 276 -11.00 10.79 40.03
C ALA A 276 -11.72 10.09 41.19
N THR A 277 -11.87 8.76 41.14
CA THR A 277 -12.50 7.99 42.24
C THR A 277 -11.61 7.78 43.47
N LEU A 278 -10.30 8.01 43.34
CA LEU A 278 -9.31 7.84 44.42
C LEU A 278 -8.87 9.16 45.06
N SER A 279 -9.39 10.29 44.58
CA SER A 279 -9.16 11.64 45.10
C SER A 279 -10.39 12.15 45.84
#